data_AF-A0A2G6CE60-F1
#
_entry.id   AF-A0A2G6CE60-F1
#
_cell.length_a   1.000
_cell.length_b   1.000
_cell.length_c   1.000
_cell.angle_alpha   90.00
_cell.angle_beta   90.00
_cell.angle_gamma   90.00
#
_symmetry.space_group_name_H-M   'P 1'
#
loop_
_entity.id
_entity.type
_entity.pdbx_description
1 polymer ?
#
loop_
_entity_poly.entity_id
_entity_poly.type
_entity_poly.pdbx_seq_one_letter_code
_entity_poly.pdbx_strand_id
1 'polypeptide(L)'
;MAINWKPTWEREEPAEIIFNQDGSVHFDDLVGDVWLPEDYKEFMLYSNGLGTKDTNSWFVSDYPNGPKILELEYLSEFFSVKNGTLGFQVNMFHDGYTVPKGYIDIGTAEGDANYTSVLLSVRKEAPDYGQVFTWMQTQDPWMEGENTTGLGFVANSFTEFMNNLTARENL
;
A
#
# COMPACT_ATOMS: atom_id res chain seq x y z
N MET A 1 6.11 -3.55 22.34
CA MET A 1 7.38 -2.77 22.36
C MET A 1 7.32 -1.85 21.15
N ALA A 2 7.54 -0.53 21.29
CA ALA A 2 7.42 0.40 20.16
C ALA A 2 8.52 0.14 19.12
N ILE A 3 8.16 0.06 17.85
CA ILE A 3 9.12 -0.08 16.75
C ILE A 3 9.95 1.20 16.69
N ASN A 4 11.26 1.06 16.86
CA ASN A 4 12.18 2.20 16.84
C ASN A 4 12.70 2.37 15.40
N TRP A 5 11.94 3.11 14.59
CA TRP A 5 12.37 3.54 13.26
C TRP A 5 13.68 4.31 13.40
N LYS A 6 14.77 3.84 12.77
CA LYS A 6 16.07 4.54 12.88
C LYS A 6 15.89 6.00 12.43
N PRO A 7 16.19 7.01 13.27
CA PRO A 7 16.04 8.42 12.91
C PRO A 7 17.20 8.97 12.05
N THR A 8 18.19 8.13 11.73
CA THR A 8 19.38 8.48 10.97
C THR A 8 19.51 7.57 9.76
N TRP A 9 18.64 7.77 8.78
CA TRP A 9 18.90 7.30 7.42
C TRP A 9 19.56 8.47 6.69
N GLU A 10 20.87 8.37 6.44
CA GLU A 10 21.48 9.21 5.42
C GLU A 10 20.69 8.96 4.12
N ARG A 11 20.30 10.03 3.42
CA ARG A 11 19.60 9.98 2.14
C ARG A 11 20.47 9.28 1.11
N GLU A 12 20.52 7.95 1.11
CA GLU A 12 21.36 7.26 0.13
C GLU A 12 20.69 7.31 -1.25
N GLU A 13 19.35 7.17 -1.37
CA GLU A 13 18.61 7.38 -2.63
C GLU A 13 17.14 7.82 -2.39
N PRO A 14 16.80 9.13 -2.37
CA PRO A 14 15.40 9.56 -2.30
C PRO A 14 14.63 9.14 -3.56
N ALA A 15 13.33 8.85 -3.43
CA ALA A 15 12.50 8.56 -4.58
C ALA A 15 12.53 9.72 -5.59
N GLU A 16 12.89 9.45 -6.85
CA GLU A 16 12.75 10.43 -7.94
C GLU A 16 11.27 10.53 -8.35
N ILE A 17 10.52 11.36 -7.62
CA ILE A 17 9.12 11.64 -7.92
C ILE A 17 9.03 12.93 -8.75
N ILE A 18 8.53 12.81 -9.98
CA ILE A 18 8.24 13.95 -10.85
C ILE A 18 6.77 14.31 -10.70
N PHE A 19 6.51 15.52 -10.20
CA PHE A 19 5.16 16.05 -10.05
C PHE A 19 4.74 16.85 -11.28
N ASN A 20 3.52 16.63 -11.71
CA ASN A 20 2.82 17.48 -12.67
C ASN A 20 2.50 18.85 -12.04
N GLN A 21 2.13 19.84 -12.87
CA GLN A 21 1.80 21.19 -12.38
C GLN A 21 0.62 21.21 -11.41
N ASP A 22 -0.29 20.24 -11.52
CA ASP A 22 -1.47 20.09 -10.66
C ASP A 22 -1.18 19.28 -9.38
N GLY A 23 0.08 18.87 -9.17
CA GLY A 23 0.54 18.09 -8.03
C GLY A 23 0.28 16.58 -8.14
N SER A 24 -0.26 16.09 -9.26
CA SER A 24 -0.35 14.65 -9.52
C SER A 24 1.01 14.06 -9.89
N VAL A 25 1.10 12.73 -9.85
CA VAL A 25 2.25 11.96 -10.31
C VAL A 25 1.81 11.02 -11.42
N HIS A 26 2.53 11.06 -12.54
CA HIS A 26 2.23 10.21 -13.68
C HIS A 26 2.72 8.77 -13.45
N PHE A 27 1.78 7.83 -13.48
CA PHE A 27 2.04 6.41 -13.69
C PHE A 27 1.84 6.11 -15.18
N ASP A 28 2.37 4.99 -15.68
CA ASP A 28 2.27 4.63 -17.10
C ASP A 28 0.81 4.68 -17.61
N ASP A 29 0.65 4.86 -18.94
CA ASP A 29 -0.60 5.24 -19.65
C ASP A 29 -1.88 4.50 -19.22
N LEU A 30 -1.78 3.29 -18.69
CA LEU A 30 -2.92 2.47 -18.28
C LEU A 30 -3.41 2.78 -16.85
N VAL A 31 -2.54 3.28 -15.97
CA VAL A 31 -2.87 3.74 -14.61
C VAL A 31 -3.24 5.22 -14.64
N GLY A 32 -2.49 6.03 -15.41
CA GLY A 32 -2.68 7.47 -15.53
C GLY A 32 -2.13 8.28 -14.35
N ASP A 33 -2.61 9.51 -14.21
CA ASP A 33 -2.17 10.42 -13.15
C ASP A 33 -2.86 10.12 -11.82
N VAL A 34 -2.07 10.08 -10.73
CA VAL A 34 -2.56 9.83 -9.37
C VAL A 34 -2.16 10.94 -8.40
N TRP A 35 -2.92 11.12 -7.32
CA TRP A 35 -2.59 12.10 -6.28
C TRP A 35 -2.10 11.39 -5.03
N LEU A 36 -0.80 11.47 -4.75
CA LEU A 36 -0.24 10.90 -3.52
C LEU A 36 -0.67 11.76 -2.31
N PRO A 37 -1.23 11.16 -1.24
CA PRO A 37 -1.42 11.82 0.04
C PRO A 37 -0.10 12.40 0.57
N GLU A 38 -0.16 13.56 1.24
CA GLU A 38 1.06 14.29 1.63
C GLU A 38 1.94 13.49 2.59
N ASP A 39 1.35 12.74 3.52
CA ASP A 39 2.09 11.91 4.47
C ASP A 39 2.84 10.74 3.81
N TYR A 40 2.21 10.07 2.86
CA TYR A 40 2.86 9.04 2.06
C TYR A 40 3.95 9.61 1.14
N LYS A 41 3.71 10.80 0.58
CA LYS A 41 4.69 11.52 -0.24
C LYS A 41 5.92 11.92 0.57
N GLU A 42 5.74 12.45 1.78
CA GLU A 42 6.85 12.77 2.69
C GLU A 42 7.66 11.52 3.02
N PHE A 43 6.98 10.40 3.31
CA PHE A 43 7.63 9.11 3.51
C PHE A 43 8.48 8.70 2.31
N MET A 44 7.92 8.71 1.09
CA MET A 44 8.66 8.32 -0.11
C MET A 44 9.86 9.23 -0.42
N LEU A 45 9.73 10.54 -0.22
CA LEU A 45 10.84 11.49 -0.40
C LEU A 45 11.94 11.32 0.66
N TYR A 46 11.61 10.79 1.83
CA TYR A 46 12.54 10.58 2.93
C TYR A 46 13.23 9.21 2.92
N SER A 47 12.46 8.14 2.68
CA SER A 47 12.93 6.75 2.80
C SER A 47 12.90 5.96 1.50
N ASN A 48 12.19 6.43 0.47
CA ASN A 48 11.91 5.65 -0.75
C ASN A 48 11.36 4.24 -0.43
N GLY A 49 10.51 4.11 0.60
CA GLY A 49 9.97 2.80 1.00
C GLY A 49 10.93 1.93 1.84
N LEU A 50 12.21 2.30 1.97
CA LEU A 50 13.19 1.55 2.72
C LEU A 50 12.90 1.57 4.23
N GLY A 51 13.05 0.41 4.88
CA GLY A 51 13.07 0.29 6.35
C GLY A 51 11.96 -0.53 6.98
N THR A 52 10.96 -1.00 6.23
CA THR A 52 9.86 -1.80 6.79
C THR A 52 10.03 -3.32 6.66
N LYS A 53 11.05 -3.78 5.92
CA LYS A 53 11.30 -5.21 5.69
C LYS A 53 11.83 -5.92 6.93
N ASP A 54 11.33 -7.13 7.19
CA ASP A 54 11.74 -8.01 8.29
C ASP A 54 11.63 -7.34 9.68
N THR A 55 10.64 -6.46 9.85
CA THR A 55 10.49 -5.66 11.07
C THR A 55 9.68 -6.32 12.19
N ASN A 56 9.11 -7.52 11.94
CA ASN A 56 8.14 -8.17 12.83
C ASN A 56 7.00 -7.20 13.21
N SER A 57 6.51 -6.47 12.20
CA SER A 57 5.47 -5.45 12.34
C SER A 57 4.13 -6.01 11.93
N TRP A 58 3.17 -6.00 12.84
CA TRP A 58 1.84 -6.54 12.68
C TRP A 58 0.79 -5.44 12.77
N PHE A 59 -0.33 -5.64 12.10
CA PHE A 59 -1.49 -4.74 12.13
C PHE A 59 -2.79 -5.52 11.98
N VAL A 60 -3.91 -4.86 12.28
CA VAL A 60 -5.26 -5.39 12.07
C VAL A 60 -5.83 -4.79 10.80
N SER A 61 -6.48 -5.64 10.00
CA SER A 61 -7.29 -5.22 8.86
C SER A 61 -8.72 -5.74 9.01
N ASP A 62 -9.69 -4.85 8.87
CA ASP A 62 -11.11 -5.13 9.02
C ASP A 62 -11.75 -5.47 7.68
N TYR A 63 -12.06 -6.76 7.47
CA TYR A 63 -12.76 -7.25 6.28
C TYR A 63 -14.26 -7.45 6.55
N PRO A 64 -15.10 -7.53 5.51
CA PRO A 64 -16.54 -7.81 5.67
C PRO A 64 -16.85 -9.11 6.42
N ASN A 65 -15.95 -10.10 6.40
CA ASN A 65 -16.10 -11.39 7.10
C ASN A 65 -15.40 -11.42 8.48
N GLY A 66 -14.86 -10.29 8.94
CA GLY A 66 -14.21 -10.14 10.24
C GLY A 66 -12.77 -9.64 10.15
N PRO A 67 -12.19 -9.23 11.28
CA PRO A 67 -10.82 -8.74 11.34
C PRO A 67 -9.80 -9.84 11.04
N LYS A 68 -8.67 -9.44 10.45
CA LYS A 68 -7.49 -10.27 10.21
C LYS A 68 -6.27 -9.58 10.81
N ILE A 69 -5.42 -10.37 11.46
CA ILE A 69 -4.10 -9.92 11.93
C ILE A 69 -3.10 -10.29 10.85
N LEU A 70 -2.37 -9.30 10.35
CA LEU A 70 -1.44 -9.43 9.23
C LEU A 70 -0.05 -8.94 9.64
N GLU A 71 0.98 -9.60 9.12
CA GLU A 71 2.37 -9.17 9.22
C GLU A 71 2.71 -8.34 7.99
N LEU A 72 3.23 -7.12 8.20
CA LEU A 72 3.81 -6.32 7.13
C LEU A 72 5.15 -6.94 6.72
N GLU A 73 5.23 -7.47 5.50
CA GLU A 73 6.49 -8.00 4.97
C GLU A 73 7.43 -6.89 4.55
N TYR A 74 6.94 -5.95 3.74
CA TYR A 74 7.69 -4.81 3.24
C TYR A 74 6.75 -3.75 2.63
N LEU A 75 7.26 -2.53 2.55
CA LEU A 75 6.73 -1.45 1.72
C LEU A 75 7.63 -1.30 0.50
N SER A 76 7.02 -1.06 -0.65
CA SER A 76 7.70 -1.01 -1.93
C SER A 76 8.37 0.34 -2.15
N GLU A 77 9.57 0.32 -2.74
CA GLU A 77 10.20 1.53 -3.27
C GLU A 77 9.33 2.17 -4.35
N PHE A 78 9.45 3.48 -4.58
CA PHE A 78 8.52 4.19 -5.46
C PHE A 78 8.53 3.67 -6.91
N PHE A 79 9.69 3.26 -7.42
CA PHE A 79 9.79 2.59 -8.72
C PHE A 79 8.99 1.28 -8.77
N SER A 80 9.07 0.49 -7.69
CA SER A 80 8.32 -0.76 -7.54
C SER A 80 6.83 -0.51 -7.36
N VAL A 81 6.42 0.55 -6.67
CA VAL A 81 5.01 0.97 -6.56
C VAL A 81 4.43 1.25 -7.95
N LYS A 82 5.16 2.00 -8.79
CA LYS A 82 4.73 2.29 -10.16
C LYS A 82 4.55 1.03 -11.00
N ASN A 83 5.60 0.20 -11.06
CA ASN A 83 5.59 -1.01 -11.90
C ASN A 83 4.65 -2.10 -11.36
N GLY A 84 4.60 -2.26 -10.04
CA GLY A 84 3.72 -3.22 -9.37
C GLY A 84 2.25 -2.85 -9.59
N THR A 85 1.89 -1.59 -9.35
CA THR A 85 0.52 -1.10 -9.61
C THR A 85 0.12 -1.33 -11.06
N LEU A 86 0.99 -0.97 -12.02
CA LEU A 86 0.71 -1.23 -13.43
C LEU A 86 0.49 -2.72 -13.68
N GLY A 87 1.45 -3.55 -13.27
CA GLY A 87 1.40 -4.98 -13.57
C GLY A 87 0.24 -5.72 -12.91
N PHE A 88 -0.23 -5.27 -11.75
CA PHE A 88 -1.49 -5.76 -11.21
C PHE A 88 -2.68 -5.25 -12.05
N GLN A 89 -2.76 -3.96 -12.37
CA GLN A 89 -3.89 -3.43 -13.16
C GLN A 89 -3.99 -4.02 -14.57
N VAL A 90 -2.86 -4.46 -15.16
CA VAL A 90 -2.83 -5.08 -16.50
C VAL A 90 -2.68 -6.60 -16.47
N ASN A 91 -2.79 -7.22 -15.29
CA ASN A 91 -2.75 -8.66 -15.10
C ASN A 91 -1.46 -9.32 -15.65
N MET A 92 -0.30 -8.69 -15.44
CA MET A 92 1.00 -9.19 -15.88
C MET A 92 1.63 -10.19 -14.93
N PHE A 93 1.33 -10.12 -13.63
CA PHE A 93 2.10 -10.85 -12.62
C PHE A 93 1.41 -12.10 -12.07
N HIS A 94 0.08 -12.24 -12.14
CA HIS A 94 -0.64 -13.42 -11.63
C HIS A 94 -2.03 -13.59 -12.24
N ASP A 95 -2.34 -14.77 -12.80
CA ASP A 95 -3.64 -15.46 -13.00
C ASP A 95 -4.98 -14.69 -13.13
N GLY A 96 -5.03 -13.38 -13.39
CA GLY A 96 -6.28 -12.62 -13.46
C GLY A 96 -6.37 -11.37 -12.60
N TYR A 97 -5.58 -11.23 -11.54
CA TYR A 97 -5.93 -10.32 -10.45
C TYR A 97 -5.59 -8.86 -10.78
N THR A 98 -6.57 -7.96 -10.69
CA THR A 98 -6.38 -6.53 -10.94
C THR A 98 -6.57 -5.69 -9.67
N VAL A 99 -5.55 -4.89 -9.32
CA VAL A 99 -5.69 -3.89 -8.25
C VAL A 99 -6.84 -2.95 -8.63
N PRO A 100 -7.79 -2.68 -7.73
CA PRO A 100 -8.89 -1.79 -8.01
C PRO A 100 -8.42 -0.42 -8.51
N LYS A 101 -9.09 0.11 -9.54
CA LYS A 101 -8.76 1.44 -10.09
C LYS A 101 -8.81 2.50 -9.02
N GLY A 102 -7.80 3.37 -8.98
CA GLY A 102 -7.70 4.45 -7.98
C GLY A 102 -7.06 4.05 -6.66
N TYR A 103 -6.54 2.83 -6.59
CA TYR A 103 -5.61 2.38 -5.56
C TYR A 103 -4.25 2.10 -6.20
N ILE A 104 -3.19 2.27 -5.41
CA ILE A 104 -1.83 1.85 -5.76
C ILE A 104 -1.36 0.78 -4.78
N ASP A 105 -0.55 -0.16 -5.26
CA ASP A 105 0.11 -1.16 -4.41
C ASP A 105 1.36 -0.55 -3.78
N ILE A 106 1.35 -0.44 -2.45
CA ILE A 106 2.43 0.19 -1.68
C ILE A 106 3.30 -0.82 -0.93
N GLY A 107 3.01 -2.12 -1.01
CA GLY A 107 3.72 -3.13 -0.25
C GLY A 107 2.95 -4.44 -0.09
N THR A 108 3.55 -5.35 0.65
CA THR A 108 3.02 -6.71 0.85
C THR A 108 2.87 -7.01 2.33
N ALA A 109 1.80 -7.71 2.66
CA ALA A 109 1.57 -8.31 3.95
C ALA A 109 1.30 -9.82 3.81
N GLU A 110 1.68 -10.57 4.84
CA GLU A 110 1.40 -11.99 4.97
C GLU A 110 0.49 -12.26 6.18
N GLY A 111 -0.23 -13.37 6.09
CA GLY A 111 -1.17 -13.83 7.11
C GLY A 111 -1.42 -15.33 7.00
N ASP A 112 -2.60 -15.79 7.40
CA ASP A 112 -2.89 -17.22 7.63
C ASP A 112 -2.81 -18.17 6.41
N ALA A 113 -2.48 -17.71 5.19
CA ALA A 113 -2.13 -18.56 4.03
C ALA A 113 -1.86 -17.81 2.71
N ASN A 114 -2.16 -16.51 2.62
CA ASN A 114 -2.25 -15.81 1.33
C ASN A 114 -1.42 -14.53 1.29
N TYR A 115 -0.77 -14.31 0.15
CA TYR A 115 -0.21 -13.00 -0.22
C TYR A 115 -1.32 -11.94 -0.24
N THR A 116 -1.06 -10.83 0.44
CA THR A 116 -2.02 -9.73 0.59
C THR A 116 -1.33 -8.41 0.22
N SER A 117 -1.84 -7.72 -0.79
CA SER A 117 -1.31 -6.39 -1.15
C SER A 117 -1.75 -5.36 -0.12
N VAL A 118 -0.85 -4.45 0.24
CA VAL A 118 -1.18 -3.23 1.00
C VAL A 118 -1.45 -2.13 -0.03
N LEU A 119 -2.64 -1.56 0.02
CA LEU A 119 -3.12 -0.59 -0.96
C LEU A 119 -3.29 0.79 -0.33
N LEU A 120 -3.01 1.83 -1.13
CA LEU A 120 -3.29 3.22 -0.79
C LEU A 120 -4.29 3.81 -1.78
N SER A 121 -5.35 4.44 -1.27
CA SER A 121 -6.32 5.15 -2.11
C SER A 121 -5.78 6.52 -2.53
N VAL A 122 -5.78 6.79 -3.84
CA VAL A 122 -5.11 7.96 -4.45
C VAL A 122 -6.03 8.82 -5.34
N ARG A 123 -7.34 8.58 -5.27
CA ARG A 123 -8.36 9.40 -5.94
C ARG A 123 -8.69 10.61 -5.09
N LYS A 124 -8.15 11.79 -5.42
CA LYS A 124 -8.25 13.02 -4.61
C LYS A 124 -9.67 13.41 -4.16
N GLU A 125 -10.68 13.12 -4.98
CA GLU A 125 -12.08 13.48 -4.71
C GLU A 125 -12.88 12.33 -4.06
N ALA A 126 -12.28 11.15 -3.91
CA ALA A 126 -12.97 10.00 -3.34
C ALA A 126 -13.04 10.11 -1.81
N PRO A 127 -14.14 9.64 -1.16
CA PRO A 127 -14.28 9.70 0.29
C PRO A 127 -13.20 8.95 1.07
N ASP A 128 -12.56 7.98 0.42
CA ASP A 128 -11.51 7.13 0.96
C ASP A 128 -10.09 7.64 0.64
N TYR A 129 -9.94 8.84 0.08
CA TYR A 129 -8.64 9.39 -0.30
C TYR A 129 -7.64 9.36 0.87
N GLY A 130 -6.47 8.75 0.63
CA GLY A 130 -5.40 8.59 1.61
C GLY A 130 -5.59 7.49 2.63
N GLN A 131 -6.72 6.78 2.61
CA GLN A 131 -6.92 5.61 3.45
C GLN A 131 -6.09 4.42 2.97
N VAL A 132 -5.71 3.58 3.92
CA VAL A 132 -4.93 2.36 3.70
C VAL A 132 -5.85 1.15 3.81
N PHE A 133 -5.70 0.26 2.84
CA PHE A 133 -6.44 -1.00 2.76
C PHE A 133 -5.47 -2.16 2.60
N THR A 134 -5.96 -3.36 2.81
CA THR A 134 -5.34 -4.56 2.28
C THR A 134 -6.26 -5.23 1.28
N TRP A 135 -5.67 -5.96 0.34
CA TRP A 135 -6.41 -6.68 -0.69
C TRP A 135 -5.97 -8.13 -0.77
N MET A 136 -6.88 -9.04 -0.39
CA MET A 136 -6.68 -10.47 -0.53
C MET A 136 -7.05 -10.89 -1.95
N GLN A 137 -6.05 -11.09 -2.80
CA GLN A 137 -6.22 -11.42 -4.22
C GLN A 137 -7.12 -12.65 -4.42
N THR A 138 -6.99 -13.67 -3.57
CA THR A 138 -7.79 -14.92 -3.61
C THR A 138 -9.28 -14.72 -3.34
N GLN A 139 -9.70 -13.54 -2.83
CA GLN A 139 -11.09 -13.20 -2.55
C GLN A 139 -11.71 -12.26 -3.60
N ASP A 140 -11.01 -12.02 -4.72
CA ASP A 140 -11.58 -11.45 -5.93
C ASP A 140 -11.76 -12.50 -7.05
N PRO A 141 -12.75 -13.42 -6.94
CA PRO A 141 -12.95 -14.49 -7.91
C PRO A 141 -13.39 -14.01 -9.31
N TRP A 142 -13.77 -12.73 -9.44
CA TRP A 142 -14.29 -12.17 -10.69
C TRP A 142 -13.27 -11.34 -11.45
N MET A 143 -12.12 -11.01 -10.83
CA MET A 143 -10.98 -10.36 -11.50
C MET A 143 -11.32 -8.97 -12.09
N GLU A 144 -12.43 -8.37 -11.70
CA GLU A 144 -12.92 -7.12 -12.29
C GLU A 144 -12.30 -5.88 -11.64
N GLY A 145 -11.59 -6.03 -10.52
CA GLY A 145 -11.00 -4.89 -9.79
C GLY A 145 -12.06 -3.96 -9.17
N GLU A 146 -13.34 -4.31 -9.22
CA GLU A 146 -14.44 -3.58 -8.55
C GLU A 146 -14.98 -4.36 -7.33
N ASN A 147 -14.50 -5.58 -7.10
CA ASN A 147 -14.95 -6.42 -6.01
C ASN A 147 -14.30 -6.02 -4.68
N THR A 148 -15.00 -5.15 -3.95
CA THR A 148 -14.57 -4.68 -2.63
C THR A 148 -14.65 -5.75 -1.53
N THR A 149 -15.15 -6.96 -1.81
CA THR A 149 -15.22 -8.05 -0.83
C THR A 149 -13.82 -8.47 -0.36
N GLY A 150 -12.83 -8.38 -1.25
CA GLY A 150 -11.43 -8.65 -0.95
C GLY A 150 -10.69 -7.48 -0.29
N LEU A 151 -11.34 -6.32 -0.07
CA LEU A 151 -10.73 -5.16 0.58
C LEU A 151 -10.97 -5.19 2.10
N GLY A 152 -9.89 -5.06 2.85
CA GLY A 152 -9.92 -4.86 4.30
C GLY A 152 -9.45 -3.46 4.64
N PHE A 153 -10.20 -2.74 5.47
CA PHE A 153 -9.81 -1.41 5.95
C PHE A 153 -8.71 -1.52 7.00
N VAL A 154 -7.68 -0.68 6.92
CA VAL A 154 -6.55 -0.69 7.87
C VAL A 154 -6.46 0.61 8.66
N ALA A 155 -6.46 1.76 7.97
CA ALA A 155 -6.24 3.05 8.62
C ALA A 155 -6.78 4.20 7.77
N ASN A 156 -7.07 5.34 8.41
CA ASN A 156 -7.56 6.55 7.72
C ASN A 156 -6.45 7.33 7.01
N SER A 157 -5.19 7.03 7.28
CA SER A 157 -4.02 7.68 6.69
C SER A 157 -2.81 6.75 6.70
N PHE A 158 -1.81 7.05 5.88
CA PHE A 158 -0.54 6.32 5.90
C PHE A 158 0.19 6.51 7.24
N THR A 159 0.15 7.72 7.81
CA THR A 159 0.72 8.00 9.14
C THR A 159 0.07 7.16 10.23
N GLU A 160 -1.27 7.06 10.23
CA GLU A 160 -1.99 6.23 11.21
C GLU A 160 -1.60 4.76 11.05
N PHE A 161 -1.53 4.25 9.81
CA PHE A 161 -1.08 2.89 9.53
C PHE A 161 0.31 2.62 10.13
N MET A 162 1.29 3.48 9.83
CA MET A 162 2.66 3.33 10.33
C MET A 162 2.76 3.40 11.86
N ASN A 163 1.92 4.22 12.51
CA ASN A 163 1.89 4.33 13.97
C ASN A 163 1.16 3.17 14.67
N ASN A 164 0.28 2.45 13.95
CA ASN A 164 -0.45 1.30 14.47
C ASN A 164 0.30 -0.03 14.30
N LEU A 165 1.42 -0.03 13.58
CA LEU A 165 2.31 -1.20 13.50
C LEU A 165 2.84 -1.57 14.89
N THR A 166 2.74 -2.84 15.24
CA THR A 166 3.12 -3.34 16.58
C THR A 166 3.61 -4.78 16.53
N ALA A 167 4.17 -5.29 17.62
CA ALA A 167 4.48 -6.71 17.73
C ALA A 167 3.20 -7.54 17.95
N ARG A 168 3.14 -8.75 17.38
CA ARG A 168 1.94 -9.60 17.33
C ARG A 168 1.26 -9.81 18.68
N GLU A 169 2.03 -9.93 19.76
CA GLU A 169 1.50 -10.16 21.11
C GLU A 169 0.68 -8.99 21.69
N ASN A 170 0.67 -7.84 21.03
CA ASN A 170 -0.11 -6.67 21.43
C ASN A 170 -1.44 -6.52 20.66
N LEU A 171 -1.78 -7.49 19.80
CA LEU A 171 -3.00 -7.50 18.97
C LEU A 171 -4.00 -8.57 19.43
#